data_AF-A0A2I0PLR1-F1
#
_entry.id   AF-A0A2I0PLR1-F1
#
_cell.length_a   1.000
_cell.length_b   1.000
_cell.length_c   1.000
_cell.angle_alpha   90.00
_cell.angle_beta   90.00
_cell.angle_gamma   90.00
#
_symmetry.space_group_name_H-M   'P 1'
#
loop_
_entity.id
_entity.type
_entity.pdbx_description
1 polymer ?
#
loop_
_entity_poly.entity_id
_entity_poly.type
_entity_poly.pdbx_seq_one_letter_code
_entity_poly.pdbx_strand_id
1 'polypeptide(L)'
;MLMEINLFGLPDTISTLFILVKYSALITSIANICLLVGMLYVYLERYLKVKSKFTTTLVLFSLLFLAQNILFSVYFVYNLPQTIIGSVFPLIFLGLEFTALALLLMITRE
;
A
#
# COMPACT_ATOMS: atom_id res chain seq x y z
N MET A 1 45.89 -18.15 -9.13
CA MET A 1 45.26 -18.44 -7.82
C MET A 1 43.96 -17.68 -7.80
N LEU A 2 42.90 -18.33 -8.27
CA LEU A 2 41.57 -17.72 -8.42
C LEU A 2 41.01 -17.46 -7.03
N MET A 3 40.65 -16.21 -6.79
CA MET A 3 40.02 -15.71 -5.58
C MET A 3 38.74 -16.52 -5.36
N GLU A 4 38.71 -17.35 -4.31
CA GLU A 4 37.51 -18.03 -3.85
C GLU A 4 36.50 -16.94 -3.47
N ILE A 5 35.55 -16.70 -4.37
CA ILE A 5 34.43 -15.82 -4.12
C ILE A 5 33.65 -16.49 -3.00
N ASN A 6 33.64 -15.85 -1.82
CA ASN A 6 32.90 -16.24 -0.63
C ASN A 6 31.42 -16.56 -0.96
N LEU A 7 31.16 -17.81 -1.35
CA LEU A 7 29.84 -18.35 -1.67
C LEU A 7 29.02 -18.63 -0.39
N PHE A 8 29.59 -18.36 0.79
CA PHE A 8 29.05 -18.73 2.10
C PHE A 8 28.16 -17.66 2.74
N GLY A 9 28.18 -16.40 2.25
CA GLY A 9 27.32 -15.30 2.76
C GLY A 9 26.05 -15.03 1.93
N LEU A 10 25.90 -15.70 0.79
CA LEU A 10 24.73 -15.59 -0.08
C LEU A 10 23.40 -16.06 0.59
N PRO A 11 23.37 -17.13 1.40
CA PRO A 11 22.13 -17.62 2.02
C PRO A 11 21.52 -16.58 2.99
N ASP A 12 22.37 -15.95 3.80
CA ASP A 12 21.91 -14.98 4.81
C ASP A 12 21.39 -13.70 4.15
N THR A 13 22.06 -13.20 3.11
CA THR A 13 21.62 -12.01 2.37
C THR A 13 20.31 -12.23 1.62
N ILE A 14 20.13 -13.39 0.98
CA ILE A 14 18.88 -13.75 0.29
C ILE A 14 17.73 -13.88 1.29
N SER A 15 17.97 -14.52 2.44
CA SER A 15 16.97 -14.69 3.50
C SER A 15 16.55 -13.34 4.08
N THR A 16 17.51 -12.43 4.30
CA THR A 16 17.25 -11.07 4.80
C THR A 16 16.43 -10.24 3.80
N LEU A 17 16.76 -10.30 2.51
CA LEU A 17 16.00 -9.65 1.44
C LEU A 17 14.56 -10.17 1.36
N PHE A 18 14.37 -11.49 1.52
CA PHE A 18 13.05 -12.11 1.53
C PHE A 18 12.16 -11.59 2.66
N ILE A 19 12.75 -11.46 3.84
CA ILE A 19 12.07 -10.90 5.02
C ILE A 19 11.68 -9.44 4.77
N LEU A 20 12.59 -8.66 4.18
CA LEU A 20 12.36 -7.25 3.84
C LEU A 20 11.19 -7.08 2.85
N VAL A 21 11.11 -7.93 1.83
CA VAL A 21 10.00 -7.94 0.85
C VAL A 21 8.66 -8.34 1.50
N LYS A 22 8.68 -9.26 2.47
CA LYS A 22 7.45 -9.63 3.20
C LYS A 22 6.92 -8.47 4.04
N TYR A 23 7.80 -7.74 4.72
CA TYR A 23 7.41 -6.59 5.52
C TYR A 23 7.04 -5.36 4.69
N SER A 24 7.60 -5.19 3.49
CA SER A 24 7.29 -4.04 2.63
C SER A 24 5.83 -3.98 2.19
N ALA A 25 5.16 -5.13 2.03
CA ALA A 25 3.73 -5.19 1.74
C ALA A 25 2.88 -4.63 2.89
N LEU A 26 3.23 -5.01 4.13
CA LEU A 26 2.55 -4.53 5.33
C LEU A 26 2.79 -3.03 5.53
N ILE A 27 4.02 -2.57 5.35
CA ILE A 27 4.38 -1.14 5.46
C ILE A 27 3.63 -0.30 4.41
N THR A 28 3.60 -0.76 3.15
CA THR A 28 2.88 -0.09 2.07
C THR A 28 1.38 -0.01 2.36
N SER A 29 0.79 -1.09 2.86
CA SER A 29 -0.62 -1.12 3.25
C SER A 29 -0.93 -0.12 4.37
N ILE A 30 -0.10 -0.04 5.41
CA ILE A 30 -0.26 0.95 6.49
C ILE A 30 -0.13 2.38 5.95
N ALA A 31 0.86 2.63 5.10
CA ALA A 31 1.05 3.94 4.48
C ALA A 31 -0.17 4.38 3.65
N ASN A 32 -0.76 3.45 2.87
CA ASN A 32 -2.01 3.69 2.14
C ASN A 32 -3.16 4.05 3.08
N ILE A 33 -3.35 3.32 4.19
CA ILE A 33 -4.40 3.62 5.18
C ILE A 33 -4.25 5.06 5.69
N CYS A 34 -3.05 5.46 6.09
CA CYS A 34 -2.79 6.81 6.59
C CYS A 34 -3.13 7.89 5.54
N LEU A 35 -2.73 7.68 4.28
CA LEU A 35 -3.06 8.59 3.18
C LEU A 35 -4.56 8.67 2.92
N LEU A 36 -5.23 7.52 2.86
CA LEU A 36 -6.67 7.42 2.63
C LEU A 36 -7.46 8.14 3.72
N VAL A 37 -7.06 7.99 4.99
CA VAL A 37 -7.68 8.73 6.11
C VAL A 37 -7.48 10.24 5.94
N GLY A 38 -6.28 10.68 5.57
CA GLY A 38 -6.00 12.09 5.29
C GLY A 38 -6.85 12.64 4.14
N MET A 39 -7.00 11.88 3.05
CA MET A 39 -7.85 12.25 1.92
C MET A 39 -9.33 12.30 2.32
N LEU A 40 -9.82 11.31 3.07
CA LEU A 40 -11.18 11.28 3.59
C LEU A 40 -11.49 12.51 4.45
N TYR A 41 -10.56 12.95 5.28
CA TYR A 41 -10.72 14.15 6.09
C TYR A 41 -10.90 15.40 5.20
N VAL A 42 -10.03 15.59 4.21
CA VAL A 42 -10.10 16.72 3.26
C VAL A 42 -11.39 16.66 2.43
N TYR A 43 -11.78 15.47 1.98
CA TYR A 43 -12.97 15.27 1.17
C TYR A 43 -14.26 15.46 1.96
N LEU A 44 -14.32 15.02 3.22
CA LEU A 44 -15.46 15.27 4.11
C LEU A 44 -15.63 16.77 4.38
N GLU A 45 -14.54 17.50 4.60
CA GLU A 45 -14.60 18.95 4.83
C GLU A 45 -15.13 19.70 3.59
N ARG A 46 -14.67 19.32 2.38
CA ARG A 46 -15.19 19.89 1.12
C ARG A 46 -16.61 19.44 0.80
N TYR A 47 -16.98 18.20 1.14
CA TYR A 47 -18.32 17.67 0.94
C TYR A 47 -19.36 18.49 1.73
N LEU A 48 -19.04 18.85 2.98
CA LEU A 48 -19.89 19.70 3.81
C LEU A 48 -20.05 21.11 3.25
N LYS A 49 -19.04 21.64 2.55
CA LYS A 49 -19.05 23.00 1.98
C LYS A 49 -19.69 23.10 0.58
N VAL A 50 -19.52 22.10 -0.30
CA VAL A 50 -19.84 22.25 -1.74
C VAL A 50 -20.95 21.30 -2.24
N LYS A 51 -21.39 20.28 -1.49
CA LYS A 51 -22.53 19.38 -1.82
C LYS A 51 -22.61 18.92 -3.30
N SER A 52 -21.46 18.76 -3.97
CA SER A 52 -21.43 18.28 -5.36
C SER A 52 -21.49 16.76 -5.39
N LYS A 53 -22.33 16.19 -6.28
CA LYS A 53 -22.43 14.74 -6.51
C LYS A 53 -21.09 14.10 -6.85
N PHE A 54 -20.16 14.87 -7.44
CA PHE A 54 -18.80 14.43 -7.76
C PHE A 54 -17.98 14.11 -6.52
N THR A 55 -18.03 14.97 -5.49
CA THR A 55 -17.30 14.79 -4.24
C THR A 55 -17.81 13.60 -3.44
N THR A 56 -19.12 13.31 -3.48
CA THR A 56 -19.71 12.13 -2.83
C THR A 56 -19.14 10.83 -3.36
N THR A 57 -19.05 10.69 -4.69
CA THR A 57 -18.49 9.49 -5.33
C THR A 57 -17.03 9.31 -4.95
N LEU A 58 -16.29 10.41 -4.89
CA LEU A 58 -14.87 10.41 -4.55
C LEU A 58 -14.62 10.00 -3.08
N VAL A 59 -15.46 10.48 -2.16
CA VAL A 59 -15.48 10.02 -0.76
C VAL A 59 -15.80 8.53 -0.67
N LEU A 60 -16.83 8.05 -1.38
CA LEU A 60 -17.20 6.63 -1.40
C LEU A 60 -16.08 5.73 -1.95
N PHE A 61 -15.43 6.16 -3.03
CA PHE A 61 -14.33 5.43 -3.65
C PHE A 61 -13.12 5.35 -2.70
N SER A 62 -12.78 6.46 -2.06
CA SER A 62 -11.76 6.51 -1.02
C SER A 62 -12.12 5.60 0.17
N LEU A 63 -13.38 5.56 0.60
CA LEU A 63 -13.80 4.73 1.73
C LEU A 63 -13.78 3.23 1.40
N LEU A 64 -14.11 2.85 0.16
CA LEU A 64 -13.96 1.47 -0.33
C LEU A 64 -12.50 1.03 -0.36
N PHE A 65 -11.61 1.87 -0.87
CA PHE A 65 -10.16 1.62 -0.88
C PHE A 65 -9.56 1.55 0.52
N LEU A 66 -10.04 2.38 1.45
CA LEU A 66 -9.67 2.31 2.86
C LEU A 66 -10.07 0.96 3.47
N ALA A 67 -11.30 0.52 3.23
CA ALA A 67 -11.76 -0.79 3.71
C ALA A 67 -10.94 -1.94 3.11
N GLN A 68 -10.61 -1.88 1.82
CA GLN A 68 -9.76 -2.87 1.15
C GLN A 68 -8.35 -2.91 1.75
N ASN A 69 -7.73 -1.74 1.99
CA ASN A 69 -6.40 -1.66 2.60
C ASN A 69 -6.39 -2.19 4.04
N ILE A 70 -7.43 -1.90 4.83
CA ILE A 70 -7.58 -2.46 6.18
C ILE A 70 -7.69 -3.98 6.13
N LEU A 71 -8.53 -4.53 5.24
CA LEU A 71 -8.69 -5.98 5.09
C LEU A 71 -7.37 -6.65 4.66
N PHE A 72 -6.61 -6.05 3.75
CA PHE A 72 -5.29 -6.56 3.38
C PHE A 72 -4.29 -6.47 4.52
N SER A 73 -4.23 -5.35 5.24
CA SER A 73 -3.33 -5.18 6.39
C SER A 73 -3.61 -6.24 7.46
N VAL A 74 -4.88 -6.43 7.82
CA VAL A 74 -5.34 -7.48 8.74
C VAL A 74 -4.96 -8.86 8.21
N TYR A 75 -5.22 -9.14 6.93
CA TYR A 75 -4.83 -10.40 6.32
C TYR A 75 -3.33 -10.67 6.40
N PHE A 76 -2.49 -9.68 6.12
CA PHE A 76 -1.03 -9.82 6.20
C PHE A 76 -0.50 -10.02 7.62
N VAL A 77 -1.16 -9.44 8.62
CA VAL A 77 -0.82 -9.65 10.04
C VAL A 77 -1.07 -11.11 10.46
N TYR A 78 -2.20 -11.70 10.05
CA TYR A 78 -2.57 -13.06 10.43
C TYR A 78 -2.01 -14.14 9.51
N ASN A 79 -1.81 -13.82 8.23
CA ASN A 79 -1.32 -14.74 7.20
C ASN A 79 -0.16 -14.09 6.44
N LEU A 80 1.04 -14.17 7.00
CA LEU A 80 2.24 -13.77 6.25
C LEU A 80 2.44 -14.73 5.07
N PRO A 81 2.52 -14.22 3.83
CA PRO A 81 2.74 -15.07 2.67
C PRO A 81 4.07 -15.82 2.83
N GLN A 82 4.02 -17.14 2.64
CA GLN A 82 5.23 -17.96 2.65
C GLN A 82 5.97 -17.92 1.31
N THR A 83 5.30 -17.47 0.25
CA THR A 83 5.83 -17.36 -1.12
C THR A 83 6.01 -15.91 -1.55
N ILE A 84 7.04 -15.64 -2.37
CA ILE A 84 7.28 -14.29 -2.95
C ILE A 84 6.07 -13.85 -3.77
N ILE A 85 5.51 -14.75 -4.59
CA ILE A 85 4.37 -14.46 -5.46
C ILE A 85 3.17 -13.98 -4.63
N GLY A 86 2.93 -14.60 -3.47
CA GLY A 86 1.87 -14.19 -2.54
C GLY A 86 2.10 -12.83 -1.87
N SER A 87 3.33 -12.30 -1.89
CA SER A 87 3.65 -10.94 -1.39
C SER A 87 3.69 -9.90 -2.51
N VAL A 88 4.23 -10.24 -3.69
CA VAL A 88 4.43 -9.30 -4.80
C VAL A 88 3.11 -8.93 -5.49
N PHE A 89 2.21 -9.89 -5.69
CA PHE A 89 0.94 -9.62 -6.37
C PHE A 89 0.11 -8.55 -5.62
N PRO A 90 -0.09 -8.69 -4.30
CA PRO A 90 -0.76 -7.65 -3.52
C PRO A 90 0.04 -6.35 -3.45
N LEU A 91 1.37 -6.41 -3.41
CA LEU A 91 2.23 -5.22 -3.38
C LEU A 91 2.06 -4.35 -4.63
N ILE A 92 2.01 -4.96 -5.83
CA ILE A 92 1.77 -4.25 -7.09
C ILE A 92 0.38 -3.61 -7.08
N PHE A 93 -0.63 -4.35 -6.60
CA PHE A 93 -1.99 -3.85 -6.50
C PHE A 93 -2.09 -2.65 -5.55
N LEU A 94 -1.51 -2.77 -4.34
CA LEU A 94 -1.42 -1.71 -3.33
C LEU A 94 -0.63 -0.48 -3.84
N GLY A 95 0.45 -0.69 -4.59
CA GLY A 95 1.27 0.37 -5.16
C GLY A 95 0.56 1.15 -6.28
N LEU A 96 -0.19 0.45 -7.14
CA LEU A 96 -1.04 1.10 -8.14
C LEU A 96 -2.16 1.91 -7.47
N GLU A 97 -2.74 1.38 -6.39
CA GLU A 97 -3.77 2.06 -5.60
C GLU A 97 -3.22 3.35 -4.95
N PHE A 98 -2.03 3.29 -4.33
CA PHE A 98 -1.31 4.47 -3.81
C PHE A 98 -1.14 5.53 -4.90
N THR A 99 -0.73 5.12 -6.09
CA THR A 99 -0.48 6.02 -7.22
C THR A 99 -1.77 6.66 -7.72
N ALA A 100 -2.85 5.88 -7.83
CA ALA A 100 -4.17 6.39 -8.20
C ALA A 100 -4.70 7.40 -7.18
N LEU A 101 -4.52 7.11 -5.88
CA LEU A 101 -4.88 8.03 -4.79
C LEU A 101 -4.05 9.32 -4.84
N ALA A 102 -2.74 9.22 -5.03
CA ALA A 102 -1.86 10.37 -5.15
C ALA A 102 -2.25 11.29 -6.33
N LEU A 103 -2.58 10.71 -7.49
CA LEU A 103 -3.07 11.45 -8.66
C LEU A 103 -4.43 12.11 -8.39
N LEU A 104 -5.37 11.41 -7.76
CA LEU A 104 -6.66 11.97 -7.35
C LEU A 104 -6.49 13.16 -6.39
N LEU A 105 -5.56 13.05 -5.44
CA LEU A 105 -5.24 14.12 -4.48
C LEU A 105 -4.65 15.33 -5.19
N MET A 106 -3.74 15.11 -6.14
CA MET A 106 -3.15 16.16 -6.97
C MET A 106 -4.22 16.92 -7.75
N ILE A 107 -5.12 16.22 -8.44
CA ILE A 107 -6.22 16.82 -9.22
C ILE A 107 -7.21 17.57 -8.32
N THR A 108 -7.45 17.11 -7.09
CA THR A 108 -8.39 17.80 -6.18
C THR A 108 -7.79 19.07 -5.56
N ARG A 109 -6.46 19.24 -5.62
CA ARG A 109 -5.76 20.39 -5.02
C ARG A 109 -5.68 21.58 -5.96
N GLU A 110 -5.72 21.36 -7.27
CA GLU A 110 -5.99 22.40 -8.30
C GLU A 110 -7.44 22.89 -8.25
#